data_AF-A0A8J8CP13-F1
#
_entry.id   AF-A0A8J8CP13-F1
#
_cell.length_a   1.000
_cell.length_b   1.000
_cell.length_c   1.000
_cell.angle_alpha   90.00
_cell.angle_beta   90.00
_cell.angle_gamma   90.00
#
_symmetry.space_group_name_H-M   'P 1'
#
loop_
_entity.id
_entity.type
_entity.pdbx_description
1 polymer ?
#
loop_
_entity_poly.entity_id
_entity_poly.type
_entity_poly.pdbx_seq_one_letter_code
_entity_poly.pdbx_strand_id
1 'polypeptide(L)'
;MPGLPVTIGTAVIITPGATGVPDSGIILTVLPPFITANGLPLATSGSICQMVNSLTGVPYPLVIGTPGSLGVTVGGRSLVRVGDRIPTPPGILTILGPPAAPFIIDQWGA
;
A
#
# COMPACT_ATOMS: atom_id res chain seq x y z
N MET A 1 13.70 -2.08 -1.04
CA MET A 1 14.08 -2.22 0.38
C MET A 1 13.36 -3.40 1.02
N PRO A 2 14.03 -4.15 1.90
CA PRO A 2 13.38 -5.08 2.82
C PRO A 2 12.34 -4.37 3.69
N GLY A 3 11.25 -5.05 4.05
CA GLY A 3 10.22 -4.43 4.87
C GLY A 3 9.16 -5.40 5.38
N LEU A 4 8.44 -4.94 6.40
CA LEU A 4 7.32 -5.70 6.97
C LEU A 4 6.10 -5.57 6.05
N PRO A 5 5.43 -6.67 5.69
CA PRO A 5 4.25 -6.62 4.85
C PRO A 5 3.09 -5.94 5.56
N VAL A 6 2.25 -5.27 4.79
CA VAL A 6 1.09 -4.52 5.27
C VAL A 6 -0.24 -5.15 4.82
N THR A 7 -1.35 -4.66 5.36
CA THR A 7 -2.70 -5.22 5.12
C THR A 7 -3.76 -4.12 5.16
N ILE A 8 -5.03 -4.51 5.20
CA ILE A 8 -6.18 -3.64 5.40
C ILE A 8 -6.01 -2.83 6.69
N GLY A 9 -6.34 -1.54 6.63
CA GLY A 9 -6.20 -0.60 7.75
C GLY A 9 -4.82 0.04 7.85
N THR A 10 -3.85 -0.37 7.04
CA THR A 10 -2.55 0.32 6.96
C THR A 10 -2.72 1.74 6.45
N ALA A 11 -2.15 2.70 7.16
CA ALA A 11 -2.14 4.10 6.80
C ALA A 11 -1.17 4.38 5.64
N VAL A 12 -1.61 5.25 4.74
CA VAL A 12 -0.87 5.66 3.54
C VAL A 12 -0.96 7.17 3.34
N ILE A 13 0.06 7.74 2.71
CA ILE A 13 0.06 9.12 2.23
C ILE A 13 0.45 9.13 0.76
N ILE A 14 -0.23 9.92 -0.06
CA ILE A 14 0.16 10.15 -1.45
C ILE A 14 0.60 11.60 -1.64
N THR A 15 1.76 11.79 -2.28
CA THR A 15 2.34 13.11 -2.55
C THR A 15 2.86 13.20 -3.99
N PRO A 16 2.41 14.17 -4.79
CA PRO A 16 1.23 15.02 -4.57
C PRO A 16 -0.06 14.19 -4.52
N GLY A 17 -1.08 14.68 -3.82
CA GLY A 17 -2.44 14.14 -3.84
C GLY A 17 -3.29 14.66 -4.98
N ALA A 18 -4.59 14.38 -4.95
CA ALA A 18 -5.52 14.66 -6.05
C ALA A 18 -5.62 16.15 -6.40
N THR A 19 -5.39 17.04 -5.43
CA THR A 19 -5.40 18.50 -5.60
C THR A 19 -4.00 19.12 -5.52
N GLY A 20 -2.93 18.32 -5.60
CA GLY A 20 -1.54 18.78 -5.53
C GLY A 20 -0.94 18.79 -4.12
N VAL A 21 -1.75 18.94 -3.07
CA VAL A 21 -1.33 18.78 -1.67
C VAL A 21 -1.32 17.29 -1.27
N PRO A 22 -0.51 16.87 -0.28
CA PRO A 22 -0.53 15.49 0.19
C PRO A 22 -1.89 15.05 0.71
N ASP A 23 -2.33 13.85 0.31
CA ASP A 23 -3.59 13.24 0.76
C ASP A 23 -3.29 12.02 1.62
N SER A 24 -4.12 11.73 2.60
CA SER A 24 -3.96 10.59 3.52
C SER A 24 -5.06 9.57 3.32
N GLY A 25 -4.81 8.33 3.71
CA GLY A 25 -5.81 7.29 3.60
C GLY A 25 -5.42 6.01 4.29
N ILE A 26 -6.21 4.98 4.05
CA ILE A 26 -5.96 3.62 4.52
C ILE A 26 -6.15 2.63 3.39
N ILE A 27 -5.44 1.51 3.44
CA ILE A 27 -5.74 0.36 2.58
C ILE A 27 -7.11 -0.19 3.01
N LEU A 28 -8.11 -0.09 2.13
CA LEU A 28 -9.47 -0.54 2.41
C LEU A 28 -9.68 -1.98 1.94
N THR A 29 -9.10 -2.35 0.81
CA THR A 29 -9.37 -3.65 0.18
C THR A 29 -8.10 -4.24 -0.43
N VAL A 30 -7.87 -5.51 -0.14
CA VAL A 30 -6.92 -6.34 -0.86
C VAL A 30 -7.70 -7.18 -1.86
N LEU A 31 -7.23 -7.31 -3.09
CA LEU A 31 -7.90 -8.08 -4.14
C LEU A 31 -7.23 -9.45 -4.34
N PRO A 32 -8.00 -10.50 -4.70
CA PRO A 32 -7.43 -11.81 -4.99
C PRO A 32 -6.41 -11.76 -6.14
N PRO A 33 -5.42 -12.68 -6.17
CA PRO A 33 -5.21 -13.78 -5.24
C PRO A 33 -4.61 -13.33 -3.89
N PHE A 34 -4.98 -14.04 -2.81
CA PHE A 34 -4.57 -13.69 -1.46
C PHE A 34 -3.44 -14.58 -0.95
N ILE A 35 -2.52 -13.97 -0.21
CA ILE A 35 -1.75 -14.65 0.83
C ILE A 35 -2.17 -14.03 2.15
N THR A 36 -2.41 -14.84 3.16
CA THR A 36 -2.81 -14.36 4.48
C THR A 36 -1.68 -14.53 5.50
N ALA A 37 -1.52 -13.55 6.39
CA ALA A 37 -0.71 -13.68 7.59
C ALA A 37 -1.60 -13.43 8.81
N ASN A 38 -1.57 -14.33 9.78
CA ASN A 38 -2.45 -14.28 10.96
C ASN A 38 -3.94 -14.09 10.60
N GLY A 39 -4.40 -14.75 9.52
CA GLY A 39 -5.77 -14.64 9.02
C GLY A 39 -6.10 -13.38 8.21
N LEU A 40 -5.17 -12.41 8.08
CA LEU A 40 -5.39 -11.17 7.33
C LEU A 40 -4.73 -11.22 5.95
N PRO A 41 -5.39 -10.78 4.87
CA PRO A 41 -4.82 -10.77 3.52
C PRO A 41 -3.71 -9.73 3.40
N LEU A 42 -2.54 -10.11 2.90
CA LEU A 42 -1.42 -9.21 2.69
C LEU A 42 -1.66 -8.30 1.47
N ALA A 43 -1.41 -7.01 1.62
CA ALA A 43 -1.62 -6.05 0.55
C ALA A 43 -0.60 -6.23 -0.59
N THR A 44 -1.09 -6.11 -1.82
CA THR A 44 -0.28 -6.20 -3.04
C THR A 44 -0.55 -4.99 -3.94
N SER A 45 0.28 -4.79 -4.97
CA SER A 45 -0.04 -3.86 -6.05
C SER A 45 -1.42 -4.19 -6.62
N GLY A 46 -2.28 -3.18 -6.78
CA GLY A 46 -3.69 -3.38 -7.13
C GLY A 46 -4.66 -3.40 -5.94
N SER A 47 -4.18 -3.45 -4.70
CA SER A 47 -5.03 -3.14 -3.53
C SER A 47 -5.62 -1.73 -3.64
N ILE A 48 -6.77 -1.51 -3.01
CA ILE A 48 -7.51 -0.25 -3.05
C ILE A 48 -7.36 0.45 -1.70
N CYS A 49 -6.91 1.70 -1.75
CA CYS A 49 -6.92 2.63 -0.64
C CYS A 49 -8.18 3.50 -0.68
N GLN A 50 -8.76 3.77 0.48
CA GLN A 50 -9.68 4.87 0.67
C GLN A 50 -8.86 6.09 1.11
N MET A 51 -8.67 7.01 0.16
CA MET A 51 -7.98 8.28 0.41
C MET A 51 -8.99 9.33 0.82
N VAL A 52 -8.52 10.34 1.53
CA VAL A 52 -9.25 11.55 1.87
C VAL A 52 -8.42 12.72 1.37
N ASN A 53 -9.01 13.52 0.49
CA ASN A 53 -8.33 14.70 0.00
C ASN A 53 -8.17 15.71 1.14
N SER A 54 -6.94 16.14 1.42
CA SER A 54 -6.65 16.97 2.59
C SER A 54 -7.22 18.39 2.49
N LEU A 55 -7.44 18.88 1.26
CA LEU A 55 -8.00 20.22 1.02
C LEU A 55 -9.53 20.23 1.06
N THR A 56 -10.17 19.22 0.48
CA THR A 56 -11.64 19.19 0.32
C THR A 56 -12.34 18.27 1.33
N GLY A 57 -11.61 17.37 1.99
CA GLY A 57 -12.16 16.33 2.86
C GLY A 57 -12.91 15.22 2.11
N VAL A 58 -12.99 15.27 0.79
CA VAL A 58 -13.75 14.31 -0.01
C VAL A 58 -12.99 12.98 -0.09
N PRO A 59 -13.63 11.84 0.22
CA PRO A 59 -13.02 10.54 0.06
C PRO A 59 -12.97 10.12 -1.40
N TYR A 60 -11.89 9.46 -1.82
CA TYR A 60 -11.75 8.91 -3.15
C TYR A 60 -10.95 7.59 -3.14
N PRO A 61 -11.27 6.65 -4.04
CA PRO A 61 -10.50 5.42 -4.16
C PRO A 61 -9.17 5.67 -4.87
N LEU A 62 -8.12 4.98 -4.42
CA LEU A 62 -6.82 4.96 -5.09
C LEU A 62 -6.31 3.53 -5.18
N VAL A 63 -5.99 3.07 -6.38
CA VAL A 63 -5.42 1.74 -6.60
C VAL A 63 -3.90 1.82 -6.44
N ILE A 64 -3.31 0.97 -5.60
CA ILE A 64 -1.84 0.92 -5.40
C ILE A 64 -1.17 0.52 -6.72
N GLY A 65 -0.24 1.37 -7.19
CA GLY A 65 0.52 1.13 -8.42
C GLY A 65 1.62 0.08 -8.29
N THR A 66 2.54 0.12 -9.23
CA THR A 66 3.75 -0.70 -9.29
C THR A 66 4.98 0.20 -9.43
N PRO A 67 6.16 -0.17 -8.91
CA PRO A 67 6.49 -1.43 -8.23
C PRO A 67 6.35 -1.39 -6.70
N GLY A 68 6.08 -2.56 -6.09
CA GLY A 68 6.28 -2.84 -4.66
C GLY A 68 7.53 -3.73 -4.44
N SER A 69 7.41 -4.83 -3.70
CA SER A 69 8.45 -5.87 -3.64
C SER A 69 8.84 -6.42 -5.02
N LEU A 70 10.15 -6.53 -5.28
CA LEU A 70 10.68 -7.14 -6.51
C LEU A 70 10.89 -8.65 -6.39
N GLY A 71 10.92 -9.20 -5.18
CA GLY A 71 11.18 -10.62 -4.93
C GLY A 71 9.94 -11.41 -4.52
N VAL A 72 9.02 -10.78 -3.78
CA VAL A 72 7.81 -11.45 -3.29
C VAL A 72 6.61 -10.93 -4.05
N THR A 73 6.04 -11.81 -4.87
CA THR A 73 4.82 -11.53 -5.63
C THR A 73 3.73 -12.56 -5.30
N VAL A 74 2.48 -12.12 -5.42
CA VAL A 74 1.29 -12.97 -5.26
C VAL A 74 0.47 -12.86 -6.54
N GLY A 75 0.39 -13.94 -7.30
CA GLY A 75 -0.29 -13.92 -8.61
C GLY A 75 0.24 -12.84 -9.56
N GLY A 76 1.56 -12.59 -9.54
CA GLY A 76 2.21 -11.56 -10.37
C GLY A 76 2.12 -10.13 -9.83
N ARG A 77 1.48 -9.92 -8.67
CA ARG A 77 1.39 -8.60 -8.00
C ARG A 77 2.42 -8.48 -6.90
N SER A 78 3.16 -7.38 -6.86
CA SER A 78 4.21 -7.16 -5.86
C SER A 78 3.62 -6.95 -4.46
N LEU A 79 4.21 -7.59 -3.45
CA LEU A 79 3.87 -7.38 -2.05
C LEU A 79 4.15 -5.92 -1.63
N VAL A 80 3.25 -5.35 -0.83
CA VAL A 80 3.38 -3.98 -0.29
C VAL A 80 3.91 -4.05 1.13
N ARG A 81 4.88 -3.20 1.47
CA ARG A 81 5.57 -3.18 2.75
C ARG A 81 5.59 -1.79 3.36
N VAL A 82 5.79 -1.73 4.67
CA VAL A 82 6.07 -0.48 5.39
C VAL A 82 7.29 0.19 4.78
N GLY A 83 7.18 1.48 4.49
CA GLY A 83 8.24 2.29 3.89
C GLY A 83 8.32 2.24 2.37
N ASP A 84 7.52 1.39 1.70
CA ASP A 84 7.48 1.41 0.23
C ASP A 84 7.03 2.78 -0.28
N ARG A 85 7.69 3.25 -1.34
CA ARG A 85 7.39 4.47 -2.09
C ARG A 85 6.98 4.07 -3.50
N ILE A 86 5.69 3.95 -3.74
CA ILE A 86 5.11 3.33 -4.93
C ILE A 86 4.59 4.44 -5.85
N PRO A 87 5.15 4.60 -7.07
CA PRO A 87 4.59 5.49 -8.08
C PRO A 87 3.13 5.11 -8.35
N THR A 88 2.22 6.00 -8.01
CA THR A 88 0.77 5.80 -8.11
C THR A 88 0.17 7.15 -8.48
N PRO A 89 -0.29 7.37 -9.73
CA PRO A 89 -0.88 8.64 -10.13
C PRO A 89 -1.94 9.09 -9.10
N PRO A 90 -1.93 10.36 -8.65
CA PRO A 90 -1.16 11.50 -9.16
C PRO A 90 0.29 11.66 -8.66
N GLY A 91 0.79 10.80 -7.77
CA GLY A 91 2.09 11.02 -7.12
C GLY A 91 2.82 9.75 -6.68
N ILE A 92 3.47 9.83 -5.52
CA ILE A 92 4.16 8.71 -4.87
C ILE A 92 3.37 8.35 -3.61
N LEU A 93 2.84 7.13 -3.60
CA LEU A 93 2.18 6.55 -2.44
C LEU A 93 3.25 6.03 -1.47
N THR A 94 3.25 6.55 -0.26
CA THR A 94 4.13 6.14 0.83
C THR A 94 3.34 5.30 1.84
N ILE A 95 3.85 4.12 2.16
CA ILE A 95 3.24 3.20 3.11
C ILE A 95 3.79 3.44 4.51
N LEU A 96 2.93 3.77 5.48
CA LEU A 96 3.36 4.18 6.82
C LEU A 96 3.29 3.04 7.84
N GLY A 97 2.29 2.16 7.73
CA GLY A 97 2.00 1.13 8.73
C GLY A 97 0.64 1.33 9.42
N PRO A 98 0.27 0.50 10.41
CA PRO A 98 1.06 -0.56 11.01
C PRO A 98 1.26 -1.77 10.08
N PRO A 99 2.29 -2.60 10.35
CA PRO A 99 2.51 -3.85 9.63
C PRO A 99 1.44 -4.89 9.97
N ALA A 100 1.11 -5.74 8.99
CA ALA A 100 0.18 -6.86 9.18
C ALA A 100 0.80 -8.00 9.98
N ALA A 101 2.06 -8.28 9.69
CA ALA A 101 2.82 -9.37 10.27
C ALA A 101 4.22 -8.88 10.64
N PRO A 102 4.42 -8.35 11.86
CA PRO A 102 5.73 -7.84 12.28
C PRO A 102 6.80 -8.94 12.39
N PHE A 103 6.38 -10.21 12.39
CA PHE A 103 7.25 -11.39 12.37
C PHE A 103 7.61 -11.87 10.96
N ILE A 104 7.03 -11.27 9.91
CA ILE A 104 7.41 -11.53 8.51
C ILE A 104 8.22 -10.34 8.03
N ILE A 105 9.46 -10.57 7.61
CA ILE A 105 10.25 -9.56 6.92
C ILE A 105 10.46 -10.06 5.50
N ASP A 106 9.95 -9.31 4.53
CA ASP A 106 10.40 -9.51 3.15
C ASP A 106 11.81 -8.94 3.05
N GLN A 107 12.81 -9.82 2.89
CA GLN A 107 14.23 -9.47 2.79
C GLN A 107 14.65 -9.00 1.40
N TRP A 108 13.74 -9.00 0.42
CA TRP A 108 14.09 -8.65 -0.96
C TRP A 108 14.05 -7.15 -1.19
N GLY A 109 15.23 -6.55 -1.35
CA GLY A 109 15.36 -5.16 -1.80
C GLY A 109 15.10 -5.02 -3.30
N ALA A 110 14.26 -4.05 -3.70
CA ALA A 110 14.53 -3.28 -4.91
C ALA A 110 15.91 -2.63 -4.83
#